data_AF-A0A1K1LJM5-F1
#
_entry.id   AF-A0A1K1LJM5-F1
#
_cell.length_a   1.000
_cell.length_b   1.000
_cell.length_c   1.000
_cell.angle_alpha   90.00
_cell.angle_beta   90.00
_cell.angle_gamma   90.00
#
_symmetry.space_group_name_H-M   'P 1'
#
loop_
_entity.id
_entity.type
_entity.pdbx_description
1 polymer ?
#
loop_
_entity_poly.entity_id
_entity_poly.type
_entity_poly.pdbx_seq_one_letter_code
_entity_poly.pdbx_strand_id
1 'polypeptide(L)'
;MIKLFFGLDGNPYGGWYVKDRGQLEKINELLTDDNLAQWKTILTAELVTSQIDFLSTESDSLSAYGSSDEKEYAVCMKIASKLFYDELSDLYTEKYYTPETDSAVREMCDTLRDSYRELIGSADWLTEDGRAALLRKLENMQFILPHTTAVNDPSRAALIRESYPKTLRAIRERAYDDNAKNIGAAFDMTRPGLAAYEVNAR
;
A
#
# COMPACT_ATOMS: atom_id res chain seq x y z
N MET A 1 23.84 19.53 5.23
CA MET A 1 23.72 18.48 4.20
C MET A 1 24.23 17.20 4.85
N ILE A 2 23.34 16.25 5.17
CA ILE A 2 23.76 14.95 5.72
C ILE A 2 24.36 14.18 4.56
N LYS A 3 25.66 13.86 4.62
CA LYS A 3 26.24 12.89 3.69
C LYS A 3 25.79 11.52 4.15
N LEU A 4 24.92 10.89 3.38
CA LEU A 4 24.41 9.56 3.68
C LEU A 4 25.30 8.53 2.98
N PHE A 5 25.62 7.43 3.66
CA PHE A 5 26.44 6.34 3.13
C PHE A 5 25.84 5.64 1.87
N PHE A 6 24.61 5.94 1.49
CA PHE A 6 23.83 5.19 0.49
C PHE A 6 23.88 5.75 -0.94
N GLY A 7 24.80 6.66 -1.28
CA GLY A 7 24.88 7.19 -2.66
C GLY A 7 23.64 7.99 -3.09
N LEU A 8 22.84 8.46 -2.11
CA LEU A 8 21.65 9.28 -2.33
C LEU A 8 21.98 10.75 -2.66
N ASP A 9 23.28 11.09 -2.70
CA ASP A 9 23.81 12.42 -2.95
C ASP A 9 23.52 12.92 -4.38
N GLY A 10 23.26 11.98 -5.31
CA GLY A 10 22.74 12.26 -6.65
C GLY A 10 21.32 11.74 -6.79
N ASN A 11 20.34 12.63 -6.92
CA ASN A 11 18.95 12.26 -7.19
C ASN A 11 18.41 13.07 -8.38
N PRO A 12 18.08 12.42 -9.53
CA PRO A 12 17.52 13.11 -10.69
C PRO A 12 16.07 13.58 -10.48
N TYR A 13 15.44 13.20 -9.36
CA TYR A 13 14.03 13.45 -9.03
C TYR A 13 13.82 14.60 -8.02
N GLY A 14 14.82 15.45 -7.80
CA GLY A 14 14.68 16.68 -7.01
C GLY A 14 14.83 16.52 -5.49
N GLY A 15 14.94 15.30 -4.97
CA GLY A 15 15.26 15.04 -3.55
C GLY A 15 14.56 13.81 -2.99
N TRP A 16 14.95 13.40 -1.78
CA TRP A 16 14.35 12.28 -1.04
C TRP A 16 13.55 12.79 0.15
N TYR A 17 12.37 12.22 0.36
CA TYR A 17 11.59 12.47 1.57
C TYR A 17 12.15 11.62 2.73
N VAL A 18 12.62 12.29 3.79
CA VAL A 18 13.09 11.63 5.02
C VAL A 18 12.01 11.74 6.08
N LYS A 19 11.32 10.63 6.35
CA LYS A 19 10.20 10.57 7.31
C LYS A 19 10.63 10.92 8.75
N ASP A 20 11.76 10.37 9.18
CA ASP A 20 12.35 10.64 10.49
C ASP A 20 13.85 10.92 10.32
N ARG A 21 14.21 12.19 10.46
CA ARG A 21 15.59 12.64 10.29
C ARG A 21 16.48 12.23 11.45
N GLY A 22 15.98 12.28 12.69
CA GLY A 22 16.77 11.96 13.87
C GLY A 22 17.13 10.48 13.91
N GLN A 23 16.19 9.61 13.53
CA GLN A 23 16.46 8.18 13.35
C GLN A 23 17.54 7.94 12.29
N LEU A 24 17.43 8.59 11.13
CA LEU A 24 18.41 8.42 10.05
C LEU A 24 19.82 8.89 10.44
N GLU A 25 19.92 10.03 11.10
CA GLU A 25 21.19 10.54 11.65
C GLU A 25 21.78 9.55 12.65
N LYS A 26 20.95 8.97 13.53
CA LYS A 26 21.42 8.01 14.53
C LYS A 26 21.89 6.69 13.92
N ILE A 27 21.20 6.18 12.90
CA ILE A 27 21.63 5.00 12.15
C ILE A 27 22.99 5.26 11.51
N ASN A 28 23.17 6.43 10.88
CA ASN A 28 24.43 6.79 10.24
C ASN A 28 25.60 6.88 11.24
N GLU A 29 25.36 7.37 12.46
CA GLU A 29 26.36 7.34 13.55
C GLU A 29 26.72 5.92 14.00
N LEU A 30 25.75 5.00 14.02
CA LEU A 30 25.92 3.65 14.52
C LEU A 30 26.40 2.67 13.44
N LEU A 31 26.33 3.01 12.16
CA LEU A 31 26.74 2.16 11.04
C LEU A 31 28.27 2.22 10.85
N THR A 32 28.99 1.63 11.79
CA THR A 32 30.46 1.57 11.84
C THR A 32 30.95 0.13 11.96
N ASP A 33 32.23 -0.11 11.66
CA ASP A 33 32.84 -1.43 11.80
C ASP A 33 32.79 -1.94 13.25
N ASP A 34 32.90 -1.05 14.24
CA ASP A 34 32.80 -1.37 15.67
C ASP A 34 31.44 -1.99 16.05
N ASN A 35 30.37 -1.60 15.35
CA ASN A 35 29.01 -2.10 15.57
C ASN A 35 28.58 -3.18 14.57
N LEU A 36 29.49 -3.64 13.70
CA LEU A 36 29.16 -4.55 12.60
C LEU A 36 28.54 -5.86 13.09
N ALA A 37 29.00 -6.38 14.23
CA ALA A 37 28.45 -7.60 14.81
C ALA A 37 26.96 -7.45 15.18
N GLN A 38 26.59 -6.34 15.81
CA GLN A 38 25.23 -6.03 16.21
C GLN A 38 24.32 -5.83 14.99
N TRP A 39 24.81 -5.13 13.95
CA TRP A 39 24.07 -5.00 12.69
C TRP A 39 23.84 -6.35 12.02
N LYS A 40 24.85 -7.23 11.98
CA LYS A 40 24.67 -8.61 11.48
C LYS A 40 23.64 -9.38 12.29
N THR A 41 23.62 -9.23 13.61
CA THR A 41 22.62 -9.87 14.48
C THR A 41 21.21 -9.38 14.14
N ILE A 42 21.00 -8.07 14.01
CA ILE A 42 19.71 -7.47 13.65
C ILE A 42 19.25 -7.98 12.28
N LEU A 43 20.10 -7.88 11.25
CA LEU A 43 19.77 -8.33 9.89
C LEU A 43 19.48 -9.83 9.83
N THR A 44 20.17 -10.64 10.64
CA THR A 44 19.90 -12.08 10.71
C THR A 44 18.55 -12.35 11.37
N ALA A 45 18.23 -11.65 12.46
CA ALA A 45 16.93 -11.78 13.11
C ALA A 45 15.79 -11.35 12.17
N GLU A 46 15.94 -10.21 11.47
CA GLU A 46 14.98 -9.75 10.47
C GLU A 46 14.79 -10.76 9.34
N LEU A 47 15.89 -11.35 8.83
CA LEU A 47 15.82 -12.38 7.81
C LEU A 47 15.03 -13.60 8.32
N VAL A 48 15.37 -14.12 9.51
CA VAL A 48 14.67 -15.28 10.11
C VAL A 48 13.20 -14.98 10.32
N THR A 49 12.85 -13.84 10.92
CA THR A 49 11.46 -13.45 11.14
C THR A 49 10.70 -13.27 9.82
N SER A 50 11.34 -12.73 8.78
CA SER A 50 10.71 -12.56 7.46
C SER A 50 10.39 -13.88 6.75
N GLN A 51 11.06 -14.97 7.14
CA GLN A 51 10.90 -16.30 6.57
C GLN A 51 10.19 -17.27 7.52
N ILE A 52 9.72 -16.80 8.69
CA ILE A 52 9.27 -17.68 9.77
C ILE A 52 8.12 -18.60 9.37
N ASP A 53 7.20 -18.12 8.53
CA ASP A 53 6.08 -18.89 7.99
C ASP A 53 6.51 -20.05 7.05
N PHE A 54 7.77 -20.06 6.63
CA PHE A 54 8.37 -21.10 5.77
C PHE A 54 9.32 -22.02 6.51
N LEU A 55 9.65 -21.73 7.77
CA LEU A 55 10.47 -22.59 8.61
C LEU A 55 9.57 -23.62 9.29
N SER A 56 10.01 -24.86 9.37
CA SER A 56 9.23 -25.88 10.10
C SER A 56 9.12 -25.46 11.57
N THR A 57 7.91 -25.52 12.12
CA THR A 57 7.62 -25.18 13.52
C THR A 57 8.09 -26.26 14.50
N GLU A 58 8.96 -27.18 14.08
CA GLU A 58 9.45 -28.30 14.91
C GLU A 58 10.38 -27.86 16.05
N SER A 59 10.69 -26.58 16.17
CA SER A 59 11.32 -26.01 17.35
C SER A 59 10.28 -25.34 18.25
N ASP A 60 10.18 -25.78 19.51
CA ASP A 60 9.31 -25.22 20.54
C ASP A 60 9.45 -23.69 20.66
N SER A 61 10.64 -23.14 20.41
CA SER A 61 10.93 -21.70 20.50
C SER A 61 10.21 -20.85 19.44
N LEU A 62 9.80 -21.46 18.32
CA LEU A 62 9.11 -20.77 17.22
C LEU A 62 7.58 -20.95 17.27
N SER A 63 7.08 -21.89 18.08
CA SER A 63 5.64 -22.13 18.25
C SER A 63 4.91 -20.87 18.75
N ALA A 64 5.52 -20.10 19.65
CA ALA A 64 5.00 -18.83 20.16
C ALA A 64 4.83 -17.73 19.10
N TYR A 65 5.45 -17.90 17.93
CA TYR A 65 5.42 -16.95 16.83
C TYR A 65 4.66 -17.47 15.59
N GLY A 66 4.36 -18.76 15.51
CA GLY A 66 3.94 -19.42 14.26
C GLY A 66 2.66 -20.24 14.30
N SER A 67 2.01 -20.45 15.45
CA SER A 67 0.75 -21.21 15.50
C SER A 67 -0.46 -20.28 15.67
N SER A 68 -1.26 -20.13 14.61
CA SER A 68 -2.62 -19.59 14.72
C SER A 68 -3.63 -20.73 14.75
N ASP A 69 -4.64 -20.66 15.62
CA ASP A 69 -5.84 -21.53 15.58
C ASP A 69 -6.74 -21.25 14.35
N GLU A 70 -6.26 -20.42 13.42
CA GLU A 70 -6.99 -20.04 12.22
C GLU A 70 -7.08 -21.23 11.25
N LYS A 71 -8.28 -21.45 10.71
CA LYS A 71 -8.51 -22.50 9.71
C LYS A 71 -7.65 -22.24 8.48
N GLU A 72 -7.03 -23.29 7.95
CA GLU A 72 -6.18 -23.25 6.75
C GLU A 72 -6.80 -22.43 5.60
N TYR A 73 -8.09 -22.64 5.33
CA TYR A 73 -8.81 -21.88 4.31
C TYR A 73 -8.76 -20.35 4.52
N ALA A 74 -8.92 -19.89 5.76
CA ALA A 74 -8.89 -18.46 6.07
C ALA A 74 -7.48 -17.87 5.90
N VAL A 75 -6.44 -18.63 6.25
CA VAL A 75 -5.04 -18.28 5.97
C VAL A 75 -4.79 -18.17 4.47
N CYS A 76 -5.21 -19.18 3.70
CA CYS A 76 -5.09 -19.19 2.24
C CYS A 76 -5.81 -18.00 1.58
N MET A 77 -7.02 -17.68 2.05
CA MET A 77 -7.77 -16.51 1.57
C MET A 77 -7.03 -15.21 1.85
N LYS A 78 -6.49 -15.02 3.06
CA LYS A 78 -5.70 -13.83 3.41
C LYS A 78 -4.45 -13.69 2.53
N ILE A 79 -3.76 -14.80 2.25
CA ILE A 79 -2.59 -14.80 1.37
C ILE A 79 -2.99 -14.44 -0.06
N ALA A 80 -4.03 -15.09 -0.60
CA ALA A 80 -4.52 -14.84 -1.95
C ALA A 80 -4.95 -13.38 -2.13
N SER A 81 -5.73 -12.82 -1.20
CA SER A 81 -6.15 -11.41 -1.20
C SER A 81 -4.99 -10.42 -1.16
N LYS A 82 -3.86 -10.76 -0.53
CA LYS A 82 -2.67 -9.90 -0.52
C LYS A 82 -1.86 -9.99 -1.81
N LEU A 83 -1.78 -11.17 -2.41
CA LEU A 83 -0.94 -11.41 -3.59
C LEU A 83 -1.62 -11.07 -4.91
N PHE A 84 -2.94 -11.26 -4.97
CA PHE A 84 -3.77 -11.09 -6.17
C PHE A 84 -4.85 -10.03 -5.93
N TYR A 85 -4.45 -8.94 -5.28
CA TYR A 85 -5.35 -7.87 -4.87
C TYR A 85 -6.12 -7.26 -6.05
N ASP A 86 -5.43 -6.97 -7.16
CA ASP A 86 -6.04 -6.33 -8.34
C ASP A 86 -6.95 -7.34 -9.06
N GLU A 87 -6.47 -8.57 -9.26
CA GLU A 87 -7.21 -9.61 -9.96
C GLU A 87 -8.47 -10.07 -9.21
N LEU A 88 -8.39 -10.19 -7.88
CA LEU A 88 -9.56 -10.51 -7.05
C LEU A 88 -10.54 -9.34 -6.99
N SER A 89 -10.05 -8.09 -7.06
CA SER A 89 -10.93 -6.92 -7.17
C SER A 89 -11.71 -6.93 -8.47
N ASP A 90 -11.03 -7.21 -9.60
CA ASP A 90 -11.67 -7.32 -10.91
C ASP A 90 -12.76 -8.41 -10.92
N LEU A 91 -12.43 -9.61 -10.41
CA LEU A 91 -13.39 -10.72 -10.30
C LEU A 91 -14.57 -10.40 -9.38
N TYR A 92 -14.32 -9.69 -8.28
CA TYR A 92 -15.38 -9.28 -7.36
C TYR A 92 -16.30 -8.24 -8.01
N THR A 93 -15.74 -7.23 -8.66
CA THR A 93 -16.49 -6.18 -9.35
C THR A 93 -17.31 -6.77 -10.49
N GLU A 94 -16.74 -7.63 -11.33
CA GLU A 94 -17.46 -8.31 -12.41
C GLU A 94 -18.71 -9.05 -11.90
N LYS A 95 -18.59 -9.69 -10.74
CA LYS A 95 -19.65 -10.53 -10.20
C LYS A 95 -20.69 -9.80 -9.36
N TYR A 96 -20.29 -8.74 -8.65
CA TYR A 96 -21.10 -8.16 -7.57
C TYR A 96 -21.32 -6.64 -7.69
N TYR A 97 -20.51 -5.92 -8.46
CA TYR A 97 -20.62 -4.47 -8.60
C TYR A 97 -21.30 -4.12 -9.92
N THR A 98 -22.62 -3.92 -9.86
CA THR A 98 -23.43 -3.71 -11.05
C THR A 98 -23.45 -2.25 -11.50
N PRO A 99 -23.78 -1.95 -12.77
CA PRO A 99 -23.98 -0.57 -13.24
C PRO A 99 -24.99 0.22 -12.41
N GLU A 100 -26.05 -0.43 -11.92
CA GLU A 100 -27.06 0.19 -11.05
C GLU A 100 -26.46 0.56 -9.70
N THR A 101 -25.61 -0.30 -9.14
CA THR A 101 -24.88 -0.03 -7.90
C THR A 101 -23.94 1.15 -8.07
N ASP A 102 -23.20 1.20 -9.18
CA ASP A 102 -22.30 2.31 -9.50
C ASP A 102 -23.06 3.64 -9.63
N SER A 103 -24.17 3.65 -10.37
CA SER A 103 -25.02 4.83 -10.51
C SER A 103 -25.54 5.33 -9.16
N ALA A 104 -26.03 4.43 -8.30
CA ALA A 104 -26.56 4.78 -6.99
C ALA A 104 -25.47 5.37 -6.07
N VAL A 105 -24.26 4.81 -6.09
CA VAL A 105 -23.14 5.33 -5.29
C VAL A 105 -22.68 6.69 -5.82
N ARG A 106 -22.64 6.90 -7.13
CA ARG A 106 -22.31 8.22 -7.73
C ARG A 106 -23.32 9.29 -7.32
N GLU A 107 -24.61 8.99 -7.38
CA GLU A 107 -25.67 9.90 -6.94
C GLU A 107 -25.52 10.27 -5.46
N MET A 108 -25.16 9.30 -4.61
CA MET A 108 -24.86 9.56 -3.21
C MET A 108 -23.62 10.45 -3.03
N CYS A 109 -22.56 10.22 -3.80
CA CYS A 109 -21.36 11.06 -3.79
C CYS A 109 -21.65 12.51 -4.21
N ASP A 110 -22.48 12.71 -5.23
CA ASP A 110 -22.89 14.05 -5.67
C ASP A 110 -23.77 14.73 -4.62
N THR A 111 -24.71 14.01 -4.02
CA THR A 111 -25.53 14.51 -2.90
C THR A 111 -24.67 14.94 -1.71
N LEU A 112 -23.63 14.16 -1.38
CA LEU A 112 -22.66 14.51 -0.33
C LEU A 112 -21.89 15.78 -0.68
N ARG A 113 -21.41 15.90 -1.93
CA ARG A 113 -20.72 17.11 -2.39
C ARG A 113 -21.62 18.34 -2.25
N ASP A 114 -22.87 18.24 -2.68
CA ASP A 114 -23.84 19.34 -2.60
C ASP A 114 -24.12 19.76 -1.15
N SER A 115 -24.31 18.77 -0.27
CA SER A 115 -24.52 19.02 1.17
C SER A 115 -23.32 19.73 1.80
N TYR A 116 -22.09 19.31 1.48
CA TYR A 116 -20.89 19.97 1.97
C TYR A 116 -20.72 21.38 1.39
N ARG A 117 -21.14 21.62 0.14
CA ARG A 117 -21.13 22.95 -0.46
C ARG A 117 -22.01 23.92 0.31
N GLU A 118 -23.22 23.49 0.69
CA GLU A 118 -24.13 24.29 1.50
C GLU A 118 -23.58 24.55 2.91
N LEU A 119 -23.05 23.52 3.58
CA LEU A 119 -22.42 23.65 4.90
C LEU A 119 -21.23 24.62 4.89
N ILE A 120 -20.34 24.48 3.91
CA ILE A 120 -19.21 25.40 3.75
C ILE A 120 -19.70 26.80 3.38
N GLY A 121 -20.73 26.94 2.54
CA GLY A 121 -21.28 28.22 2.12
C GLY A 121 -21.93 29.01 3.25
N SER A 122 -22.59 28.33 4.18
CA SER A 122 -23.36 28.92 5.29
C SER A 122 -22.59 29.03 6.61
N ALA A 123 -21.37 28.49 6.69
CA ALA A 123 -20.58 28.54 7.92
C ALA A 123 -20.13 29.97 8.29
N ASP A 124 -20.67 30.51 9.38
CA ASP A 124 -20.35 31.86 9.89
C ASP A 124 -18.95 31.99 10.50
N TRP A 125 -18.33 30.86 10.83
CA TRP A 125 -17.00 30.83 11.44
C TRP A 125 -15.86 30.87 10.41
N LEU A 126 -16.17 30.77 9.11
CA LEU A 126 -15.18 30.83 8.04
C LEU A 126 -14.94 32.27 7.59
N THR A 127 -13.66 32.62 7.44
CA THR A 127 -13.26 33.79 6.66
C THR A 127 -13.58 33.57 5.19
N GLU A 128 -13.70 34.65 4.41
CA GLU A 128 -13.98 34.57 2.97
C GLU A 128 -12.91 33.74 2.23
N ASP A 129 -11.63 33.99 2.51
CA ASP A 129 -10.52 33.24 1.91
C ASP A 129 -10.55 31.76 2.29
N GLY A 130 -10.89 31.46 3.55
CA GLY A 130 -11.04 30.08 4.05
C GLY A 130 -12.19 29.36 3.36
N ARG A 131 -13.33 30.03 3.20
CA ARG A 131 -14.50 29.52 2.48
C ARG A 131 -14.16 29.20 1.02
N ALA A 132 -13.53 30.15 0.33
CA ALA A 132 -13.12 29.97 -1.06
C ALA A 132 -12.11 28.81 -1.21
N ALA A 133 -11.17 28.64 -0.27
CA ALA A 133 -10.22 27.53 -0.29
C ALA A 133 -10.87 26.16 -0.06
N LEU A 134 -11.82 26.07 0.87
CA LEU A 134 -12.54 24.82 1.15
C LEU A 134 -13.45 24.43 -0.02
N LEU A 135 -14.15 25.38 -0.62
CA LEU A 135 -14.95 25.13 -1.82
C LEU A 135 -14.06 24.65 -2.98
N ARG A 136 -12.91 25.29 -3.22
CA ARG A 136 -11.96 24.79 -4.22
C ARG A 136 -11.49 23.36 -3.93
N LYS A 137 -11.23 23.01 -2.67
CA LYS A 137 -10.84 21.64 -2.29
C LYS A 137 -11.98 20.65 -2.57
N LEU A 138 -13.22 21.02 -2.24
CA LEU A 138 -14.40 20.19 -2.46
C LEU A 138 -14.63 19.89 -3.94
N GLU A 139 -14.55 20.91 -4.81
CA GLU A 139 -14.76 20.75 -6.26
C GLU A 139 -13.66 19.91 -6.93
N ASN A 140 -12.45 19.88 -6.36
CA ASN A 140 -11.35 19.04 -6.85
C ASN A 140 -11.33 17.64 -6.23
N MET A 141 -12.28 17.31 -5.33
CA MET A 141 -12.35 15.99 -4.72
C MET A 141 -12.86 14.95 -5.72
N GLN A 142 -12.06 13.92 -5.95
CA GLN A 142 -12.40 12.79 -6.80
C GLN A 142 -12.86 11.61 -5.95
N PHE A 143 -14.00 11.02 -6.30
CA PHE A 143 -14.47 9.77 -5.72
C PHE A 143 -13.94 8.61 -6.56
N ILE A 144 -13.09 7.78 -5.96
CA ILE A 144 -12.57 6.57 -6.59
C ILE A 144 -13.49 5.41 -6.19
N LEU A 145 -14.30 4.96 -7.15
CA LEU A 145 -15.25 3.88 -6.96
C LEU A 145 -14.69 2.56 -7.50
N PRO A 146 -15.23 1.41 -7.05
CA PRO A 146 -14.97 0.15 -7.72
C PRO A 146 -15.24 0.31 -9.23
N HIS A 147 -14.28 -0.14 -10.04
CA HIS A 147 -14.24 0.07 -11.48
C HIS A 147 -13.95 1.51 -11.99
N THR A 148 -12.73 1.96 -11.72
CA THR A 148 -12.01 2.85 -12.64
C THR A 148 -10.69 2.19 -13.03
N THR A 149 -10.68 1.59 -14.23
CA THR A 149 -9.61 0.80 -14.88
C THR A 149 -9.30 -0.57 -14.27
N ALA A 150 -9.82 -1.64 -14.91
CA ALA A 150 -9.34 -3.00 -14.68
C ALA A 150 -7.89 -3.11 -15.16
N VAL A 151 -6.98 -3.55 -14.29
CA VAL A 151 -5.59 -3.83 -14.66
C VAL A 151 -5.46 -5.34 -14.84
N ASN A 152 -6.04 -5.85 -15.93
CA ASN A 152 -5.82 -7.24 -16.30
C ASN A 152 -4.43 -7.36 -16.95
N ASP A 153 -3.41 -7.63 -16.13
CA ASP A 153 -2.07 -8.00 -16.61
C ASP A 153 -1.95 -9.53 -16.65
N PRO A 154 -2.22 -10.18 -17.81
CA PRO A 154 -2.14 -11.63 -17.93
C PRO A 154 -0.72 -12.18 -17.70
N SER A 155 0.33 -11.33 -17.73
CA SER A 155 1.69 -11.76 -17.41
C SER A 155 1.85 -12.17 -15.95
N ARG A 156 0.94 -11.74 -15.06
CA ARG A 156 0.97 -12.07 -13.62
C ARG A 156 0.73 -13.56 -13.35
N ALA A 157 0.05 -14.28 -14.24
CA ALA A 157 -0.07 -15.74 -14.14
C ALA A 157 1.31 -16.44 -14.13
N ALA A 158 2.29 -15.88 -14.85
CA ALA A 158 3.64 -16.41 -14.87
C ALA A 158 4.42 -16.18 -13.57
N LEU A 159 3.89 -15.41 -12.60
CA LEU A 159 4.48 -15.24 -11.27
C LEU A 159 4.17 -16.42 -10.34
N ILE A 160 3.16 -17.23 -10.66
CA ILE A 160 2.84 -18.44 -9.94
C ILE A 160 3.92 -19.49 -10.25
N ARG A 161 4.61 -19.94 -9.20
CA ARG A 161 5.70 -20.91 -9.24
C ARG A 161 5.27 -22.22 -8.58
N GLU A 162 6.16 -23.21 -8.66
CA GLU A 162 5.96 -24.56 -8.12
C GLU A 162 5.81 -24.62 -6.60
N SER A 163 6.11 -23.54 -5.87
CA SER A 163 5.91 -23.46 -4.42
C SER A 163 5.55 -22.05 -3.97
N TYR A 164 4.82 -21.95 -2.87
CA TYR A 164 4.42 -20.67 -2.28
C TYR A 164 5.61 -19.71 -2.00
N PRO A 165 6.74 -20.13 -1.39
CA PRO A 165 7.90 -19.24 -1.22
C PRO A 165 8.44 -18.68 -2.54
N LYS A 166 8.49 -19.49 -3.60
CA LYS A 166 8.98 -19.06 -4.92
C LYS A 166 8.00 -18.11 -5.60
N THR A 167 6.69 -18.34 -5.46
CA THR A 167 5.64 -17.42 -5.93
C THR A 167 5.72 -16.08 -5.20
N LEU A 168 5.83 -16.09 -3.87
CA LEU A 168 5.94 -14.87 -3.07
C LEU A 168 7.17 -14.06 -3.47
N ARG A 169 8.32 -14.72 -3.68
CA ARG A 169 9.54 -14.07 -4.15
C ARG A 169 9.34 -13.42 -5.52
N ALA A 170 8.79 -14.14 -6.49
CA ALA A 170 8.56 -13.61 -7.84
C ALA A 170 7.62 -12.38 -7.83
N ILE A 171 6.56 -12.41 -7.02
CA ILE A 171 5.64 -11.27 -6.86
C ILE A 171 6.35 -10.08 -6.20
N ARG A 172 7.16 -10.31 -5.16
CA ARG A 172 7.92 -9.24 -4.48
C ARG A 172 8.95 -8.58 -5.41
N GLU A 173 9.68 -9.37 -6.20
CA GLU A 173 10.64 -8.86 -7.19
C GLU A 173 9.91 -8.00 -8.25
N ARG A 174 8.79 -8.49 -8.79
CA ARG A 174 7.97 -7.72 -9.75
C ARG A 174 7.44 -6.42 -9.13
N ALA A 175 6.93 -6.46 -7.90
CA ALA A 175 6.43 -5.29 -7.20
C ALA A 175 7.53 -4.24 -6.93
N TYR A 176 8.75 -4.69 -6.62
CA TYR A 176 9.91 -3.80 -6.48
C TYR A 176 10.21 -3.09 -7.81
N ASP A 177 10.28 -3.83 -8.91
CA ASP A 177 10.55 -3.26 -10.24
C ASP A 177 9.47 -2.27 -10.67
N ASP A 178 8.20 -2.60 -10.44
CA ASP A 178 7.08 -1.73 -10.79
C ASP A 178 7.06 -0.46 -9.92
N ASN A 179 7.39 -0.56 -8.62
CA ASN A 179 7.54 0.59 -7.75
C ASN A 179 8.73 1.47 -8.14
N ALA A 180 9.85 0.88 -8.54
CA ALA A 180 11.03 1.61 -9.00
C ALA A 180 10.74 2.43 -10.26
N LYS A 181 9.93 1.89 -11.20
CA LYS A 181 9.48 2.61 -12.41
C LYS A 181 8.60 3.82 -12.09
N ASN A 182 7.91 3.82 -10.95
CA ASN A 182 7.05 4.94 -10.53
C ASN A 182 7.86 6.13 -10.00
N ILE A 183 9.16 5.96 -9.71
CA ILE A 183 10.00 7.06 -9.25
C ILE A 183 10.17 8.07 -10.39
N GLY A 184 9.65 9.29 -10.19
CA GLY A 184 9.65 10.36 -11.19
C GLY A 184 8.54 10.27 -12.23
N ALA A 185 7.69 9.24 -12.18
CA ALA A 185 6.48 9.17 -13.00
C ALA A 185 5.38 10.09 -12.45
N ALA A 186 4.43 10.45 -13.30
CA ALA A 186 3.22 11.15 -12.86
C ALA A 186 2.42 10.25 -11.91
N PHE A 187 1.91 10.83 -10.82
CA PHE A 187 1.07 10.10 -9.88
C PHE A 187 -0.28 9.78 -10.54
N ASP A 188 -0.68 8.50 -10.50
CA ASP A 188 -1.98 8.07 -10.97
C ASP A 188 -3.05 8.31 -9.90
N MET A 189 -3.85 9.36 -10.10
CA MET A 189 -4.95 9.74 -9.21
C MET A 189 -6.17 8.82 -9.33
N THR A 190 -6.26 7.96 -10.36
CA THR A 190 -7.42 7.09 -10.56
C THR A 190 -7.23 5.69 -9.97
N ARG A 191 -6.03 5.37 -9.47
CA ARG A 191 -5.73 4.08 -8.87
C ARG A 191 -6.46 3.89 -7.54
N PRO A 192 -7.24 2.81 -7.37
CA PRO A 192 -7.89 2.50 -6.09
C PRO A 192 -6.87 2.27 -4.96
N GLY A 193 -7.14 2.89 -3.81
CA GLY A 193 -6.34 2.70 -2.60
C GLY A 193 -6.76 1.52 -1.71
N LEU A 194 -7.87 0.86 -2.05
CA LEU A 194 -8.46 -0.30 -1.39
C LEU A 194 -9.02 -1.28 -2.43
N ALA A 195 -9.00 -2.58 -2.11
CA ALA A 195 -9.53 -3.60 -3.01
C ALA A 195 -11.05 -3.51 -3.03
N ALA A 196 -11.67 -3.85 -4.15
CA ALA A 196 -13.12 -3.73 -4.31
C ALA A 196 -13.90 -4.62 -3.33
N TYR A 197 -13.30 -5.71 -2.86
CA TYR A 197 -13.91 -6.63 -1.88
C TYR A 197 -13.66 -6.24 -0.42
N GLU A 198 -12.88 -5.18 -0.15
CA GLU A 198 -12.63 -4.74 1.21
C GLU A 198 -13.84 -3.96 1.75
N VAL A 199 -14.30 -4.34 2.94
CA VAL A 199 -15.37 -3.62 3.66
C VAL A 199 -14.75 -2.45 4.42
N ASN A 200 -14.38 -1.40 3.69
CA ASN A 200 -13.76 -0.19 4.22
C ASN A 200 -13.89 1.00 3.24
N ALA A 201 -13.49 2.20 3.65
CA ALA A 201 -13.39 3.39 2.79
C ALA A 201 -12.14 4.22 3.15
N ARG A 202 -11.57 4.94 2.18
CA ARG A 202 -10.36 5.77 2.34
C ARG A 202 -10.47 7.09 1.62
#